data_AF-A0A8T2HDR6-F1
#
_entry.id   AF-A0A8T2HDR6-F1
#
_cell.length_a   1.000
_cell.length_b   1.000
_cell.length_c   1.000
_cell.angle_alpha   90.00
_cell.angle_beta   90.00
_cell.angle_gamma   90.00
#
_symmetry.space_group_name_H-M   'P 1'
#
loop_
_entity.id
_entity.type
_entity.pdbx_description
1 polymer ?
#
loop_
_entity_poly.entity_id
_entity_poly.type
_entity_poly.pdbx_seq_one_letter_code
_entity_poly.pdbx_strand_id
1 'polypeptide(L)'
;MFFKDKSLGDINDNHVGINNNSVNSTVSKKAGYWYQSKTEGKNRWLFKELKLSGNGYRAWIEYENGKVTVTIGRSQEKPKRPLIEARVDLSKVFLEKMYVGFAGSMGRGVERHEILDWSFENSAKD
;
A
#
# COMPACT_ATOMS: atom_id res chain seq x y z
N MET A 1 -3.92 16.70 -2.07
CA MET A 1 -2.64 17.37 -2.35
C MET A 1 -1.59 16.25 -2.45
N PHE A 2 -0.40 16.52 -2.98
CA PHE A 2 0.71 15.56 -2.94
C PHE A 2 1.76 16.14 -2.01
N PHE A 3 2.30 15.34 -1.10
CA PHE A 3 3.17 15.82 -0.03
C PHE A 3 4.38 14.93 0.13
N LYS A 4 5.56 15.56 0.22
CA LYS A 4 6.85 14.90 0.42
C LYS A 4 7.55 15.55 1.61
N ASP A 5 7.70 14.82 2.70
CA ASP A 5 8.58 15.21 3.80
C ASP A 5 10.01 14.70 3.55
N LYS A 6 10.88 15.61 3.12
CA LYS A 6 12.29 15.27 2.87
C LYS A 6 13.03 14.93 4.16
N SER A 7 12.60 15.44 5.31
CA SER A 7 13.27 15.18 6.60
C SER A 7 12.98 13.78 7.14
N LEU A 8 11.86 13.18 6.74
CA LEU A 8 11.46 11.81 7.09
C LEU A 8 11.83 10.76 6.02
N GLY A 9 12.51 11.20 4.94
CA GLY A 9 13.03 10.28 3.93
C GLY A 9 12.01 9.83 2.88
N ASP A 10 10.92 10.57 2.69
CA ASP A 10 9.94 10.27 1.62
C ASP A 10 10.64 10.19 0.25
N ILE A 11 10.26 9.20 -0.56
CA ILE A 11 10.87 9.01 -1.88
C ILE A 11 10.33 10.01 -2.91
N ASN A 12 9.05 10.33 -2.84
CA ASN A 12 8.34 11.33 -3.64
C ASN A 12 7.09 11.81 -2.90
N ASP A 13 6.30 12.65 -3.53
CA ASP A 13 5.06 13.23 -2.99
C ASP A 13 3.82 12.32 -3.11
N ASN A 14 4.00 11.08 -3.60
CA ASN A 14 2.94 10.13 -3.93
C ASN A 14 3.50 8.69 -3.93
N HIS A 15 3.55 8.08 -2.75
CA HIS A 15 4.12 6.76 -2.53
C HIS A 15 3.25 5.92 -1.60
N VAL A 16 3.55 4.62 -1.59
CA VAL A 16 3.05 3.65 -0.61
C VAL A 16 4.24 3.14 0.20
N GLY A 17 4.08 3.06 1.52
CA GLY A 17 5.11 2.67 2.46
C GLY A 17 4.66 1.57 3.42
N ILE A 18 5.61 0.80 3.94
CA ILE A 18 5.43 -0.09 5.10
C ILE A 18 6.19 0.49 6.28
N ASN A 19 5.46 0.88 7.31
CA ASN A 19 5.97 1.47 8.54
C ASN A 19 5.92 0.45 9.67
N ASN A 20 6.99 0.38 10.47
CA ASN A 20 7.05 -0.47 11.66
C ASN A 20 7.52 0.36 12.84
N ASN A 21 6.60 0.71 13.75
CA ASN A 21 6.85 1.54 14.95
C ASN A 21 7.62 2.85 14.68
N SER A 22 7.55 3.38 13.45
CA SER A 22 8.23 4.61 13.02
C SER A 22 7.53 5.19 11.80
N VAL A 23 7.56 6.52 11.68
CA VAL A 23 7.07 7.26 10.49
C VAL A 23 7.98 7.06 9.27
N ASN A 24 9.24 6.66 9.48
CA ASN A 24 10.13 6.34 8.37
C ASN A 24 9.80 4.94 7.84
N SER A 25 9.46 4.86 6.55
CA SER A 25 9.12 3.60 5.90
C SER A 25 10.32 2.66 5.85
N THR A 26 10.11 1.40 6.22
CA THR A 26 11.10 0.31 6.01
C THR A 26 11.23 -0.05 4.54
N VAL A 27 10.13 0.04 3.79
CA VAL A 27 10.05 -0.14 2.34
C VAL A 27 9.06 0.88 1.78
N SER A 28 9.42 1.53 0.68
CA SER A 28 8.55 2.47 -0.02
C SER A 28 8.65 2.31 -1.54
N LYS A 29 7.53 2.48 -2.24
CA LYS A 29 7.44 2.48 -3.71
C LYS A 29 6.56 3.63 -4.19
N LYS A 30 6.87 4.17 -5.38
CA LYS A 30 5.97 5.12 -6.05
C LYS A 30 4.58 4.49 -6.17
N ALA A 31 3.53 5.26 -5.94
CA ALA A 31 2.17 4.74 -6.08
C ALA A 31 1.93 4.32 -7.53
N GLY A 32 1.56 3.06 -7.74
CA GLY A 32 1.21 2.54 -9.04
C GLY A 32 0.92 1.05 -8.99
N TYR A 33 0.67 0.46 -10.15
CA TYR A 33 0.39 -0.96 -10.27
C TYR A 33 1.08 -1.58 -11.47
N TRP A 34 1.35 -2.88 -11.35
CA TRP A 34 1.92 -3.68 -12.42
C TRP A 34 0.80 -4.32 -13.25
N TYR A 35 0.93 -4.28 -14.56
CA TYR A 35 0.04 -4.98 -15.48
C TYR A 35 0.85 -5.74 -16.54
N GLN A 36 0.27 -6.81 -17.07
CA GLN A 36 0.88 -7.53 -18.19
C GLN A 36 0.42 -6.92 -19.50
N SER A 37 1.37 -6.63 -20.38
CA SER A 37 1.12 -6.27 -21.77
C SER A 37 1.85 -7.25 -22.69
N LYS A 38 1.23 -7.56 -23.84
CA LYS A 38 1.92 -8.27 -24.91
C LYS A 38 2.68 -7.26 -25.75
N THR A 39 4.00 -7.41 -25.79
CA THR A 39 4.87 -6.64 -26.68
C THR A 39 5.70 -7.65 -27.44
N GLU A 40 5.66 -7.60 -28.78
CA GLU A 40 6.39 -8.54 -29.65
C GLU A 40 6.10 -10.02 -29.34
N GLY A 41 4.83 -10.34 -29.06
CA GLY A 41 4.39 -11.72 -28.76
C GLY A 41 4.79 -12.25 -27.38
N LYS A 42 5.52 -11.49 -26.55
CA LYS A 42 5.90 -11.88 -25.17
C LYS A 42 5.11 -11.09 -24.14
N ASN A 43 4.67 -11.76 -23.07
CA ASN A 43 4.07 -11.10 -21.92
C ASN A 43 5.16 -10.38 -21.12
N ARG A 44 5.02 -9.08 -20.90
CA ARG A 44 5.92 -8.26 -20.09
C ARG A 44 5.15 -7.53 -19.00
N TRP A 45 5.77 -7.41 -17.84
CA TRP A 45 5.27 -6.57 -16.76
C TRP A 45 5.64 -5.12 -17.02
N LEU A 46 4.63 -4.25 -17.06
CA LEU A 46 4.79 -2.81 -17.17
C LEU A 46 4.25 -2.16 -15.90
N PHE A 47 4.89 -1.07 -15.48
CA PHE A 47 4.46 -0.29 -14.33
C PHE A 47 3.64 0.91 -14.80
N LYS A 48 2.47 1.10 -14.21
CA LYS A 48 1.67 2.30 -14.40
C LYS A 48 1.61 3.09 -13.09
N GLU A 49 2.21 4.26 -13.10
CA GLU A 49 2.13 5.20 -11.99
C GLU A 49 0.69 5.67 -11.80
N LEU A 50 0.25 5.74 -10.55
CA LEU A 50 -1.07 6.22 -10.14
C LEU A 50 -0.89 7.50 -9.35
N LYS A 51 -1.59 8.57 -9.75
CA LYS A 51 -1.79 9.73 -8.90
C LYS A 51 -2.97 9.45 -7.98
N LEU A 52 -2.73 9.17 -6.70
CA LEU A 52 -3.77 8.82 -5.71
C LEU A 52 -4.62 10.05 -5.33
N SER A 53 -5.42 10.52 -6.28
CA SER A 53 -6.30 11.68 -6.13
C SER A 53 -7.68 11.38 -6.71
N GLY A 54 -8.73 11.83 -6.02
CA GLY A 54 -10.12 11.48 -6.34
C GLY A 54 -10.48 10.06 -5.89
N ASN A 55 -11.51 9.49 -6.51
CA ASN A 55 -12.12 8.24 -6.07
C ASN A 55 -11.75 7.05 -6.99
N GLY A 56 -12.06 5.84 -6.52
CA GLY A 56 -11.92 4.61 -7.31
C GLY A 56 -10.52 3.99 -7.25
N TYR A 57 -9.84 4.12 -6.12
CA TYR A 57 -8.65 3.33 -5.81
C TYR A 57 -9.02 2.24 -4.82
N ARG A 58 -8.36 1.09 -4.96
CA ARG A 58 -8.46 -0.03 -4.02
C ARG A 58 -7.06 -0.47 -3.64
N ALA A 59 -6.89 -0.81 -2.37
CA ALA A 59 -5.69 -1.41 -1.82
C ALA A 59 -6.02 -2.82 -1.28
N TRP A 60 -5.11 -3.75 -1.49
CA TRP A 60 -5.12 -5.08 -0.89
C TRP A 60 -3.85 -5.21 -0.06
N ILE A 61 -4.02 -5.57 1.20
CA ILE A 61 -2.93 -5.75 2.16
C ILE A 61 -3.10 -7.16 2.70
N GLU A 62 -2.11 -8.00 2.49
CA GLU A 62 -2.12 -9.38 2.97
C GLU A 62 -0.85 -9.63 3.78
N TYR A 63 -0.99 -10.42 4.83
CA TYR A 63 0.12 -10.93 5.61
C TYR A 63 0.03 -12.44 5.68
N GLU A 64 1.05 -13.12 5.16
CA GLU A 64 1.14 -14.58 5.18
C GLU A 64 2.60 -15.00 5.31
N ASN A 65 2.89 -15.98 6.17
CA ASN A 65 4.22 -16.58 6.29
C ASN A 65 5.36 -15.56 6.48
N GLY A 66 5.16 -14.55 7.33
CA GLY A 66 6.17 -13.52 7.62
C GLY A 66 6.32 -12.46 6.53
N LYS A 67 5.40 -12.41 5.56
CA LYS A 67 5.49 -11.54 4.37
C LYS A 67 4.25 -10.67 4.24
N VAL A 68 4.47 -9.36 4.15
CA VAL A 68 3.43 -8.39 3.78
C VAL A 68 3.46 -8.18 2.27
N THR A 69 2.31 -8.32 1.62
CA THR A 69 2.11 -7.88 0.23
C THR A 69 1.11 -6.74 0.18
N VAL A 70 1.50 -5.67 -0.52
CA VAL A 70 0.63 -4.52 -0.78
C VAL A 70 0.43 -4.40 -2.27
N THR A 71 -0.83 -4.40 -2.69
CA THR A 71 -1.24 -4.14 -4.07
C THR A 71 -2.19 -2.95 -4.08
N ILE A 72 -2.05 -2.06 -5.05
CA ILE A 72 -3.03 -0.99 -5.29
C ILE A 72 -3.50 -1.02 -6.74
N GLY A 73 -4.68 -0.49 -7.02
CA GLY A 73 -5.24 -0.47 -8.37
C GLY A 73 -6.49 0.39 -8.47
N ARG A 74 -7.07 0.48 -9.69
CA ARG A 74 -8.35 1.17 -9.96
C ARG A 74 -9.49 0.21 -10.33
N SER A 75 -9.17 -1.05 -10.62
CA SER A 75 -10.14 -2.10 -10.94
C SER A 75 -10.69 -2.76 -9.69
N GLN A 76 -11.86 -3.37 -9.81
CA GLN A 76 -12.38 -4.32 -8.81
C GLN A 76 -11.42 -5.52 -8.66
N GLU A 77 -10.80 -5.93 -9.76
CA GLU A 77 -9.81 -7.03 -9.78
C GLU A 77 -8.46 -6.59 -9.24
N LYS A 78 -7.88 -7.41 -8.36
CA LYS A 78 -6.55 -7.22 -7.80
C LYS A 78 -5.48 -7.44 -8.87
N PRO A 79 -4.56 -6.49 -9.10
CA PRO A 79 -3.38 -6.73 -9.92
C PRO A 79 -2.59 -7.96 -9.46
N LYS A 80 -2.26 -8.83 -10.43
CA LYS A 80 -1.59 -10.11 -10.20
C LYS A 80 -0.19 -10.00 -9.58
N ARG A 81 0.50 -8.87 -9.79
CA ARG A 81 1.83 -8.61 -9.22
C ARG A 81 1.71 -7.48 -8.17
N PRO A 82 2.14 -7.72 -6.93
CA PRO A 82 2.05 -6.72 -5.87
C PRO A 82 2.97 -5.53 -6.15
N LEU A 83 2.61 -4.37 -5.58
CA LEU A 83 3.45 -3.18 -5.61
C LEU A 83 4.65 -3.36 -4.66
N ILE A 84 4.37 -3.82 -3.44
CA ILE A 84 5.37 -4.12 -2.41
C ILE A 84 5.20 -5.58 -1.99
N GLU A 85 6.32 -6.27 -1.88
CA GLU A 85 6.44 -7.54 -1.19
C GLU A 85 7.63 -7.41 -0.23
N ALA A 86 7.39 -7.56 1.07
CA ALA A 86 8.41 -7.36 2.09
C ALA A 86 8.27 -8.39 3.21
N ARG A 87 9.40 -8.91 3.70
CA ARG A 87 9.40 -9.70 4.94
C ARG A 87 9.27 -8.76 6.13
N VAL A 88 8.30 -9.03 6.98
CA VAL A 88 8.04 -8.26 8.19
C VAL A 88 7.86 -9.23 9.35
N ASP A 89 8.76 -9.13 10.32
CA ASP A 89 8.65 -9.83 11.59
C ASP A 89 7.66 -9.08 12.49
N LEU A 90 6.41 -9.54 12.51
CA LEU A 90 5.36 -8.96 13.34
C LEU A 90 5.39 -9.46 14.78
N SER A 91 6.19 -10.49 15.11
CA SER A 91 6.25 -11.06 16.46
C SER A 91 6.67 -10.06 17.53
N LYS A 92 7.43 -9.03 17.14
CA LYS A 92 7.92 -7.96 18.02
C LYS A 92 6.99 -6.76 18.10
N VAL A 93 5.93 -6.75 17.30
CA VAL A 93 5.04 -5.60 17.09
C VAL A 93 3.64 -5.92 17.57
N PHE A 94 3.19 -7.14 17.32
CA PHE A 94 1.82 -7.56 17.60
C PHE A 94 1.72 -8.02 19.05
N LEU A 95 0.76 -7.43 19.74
CA LEU A 95 0.27 -7.92 21.03
C LEU A 95 -0.77 -9.01 20.80
N GLU A 96 -1.11 -9.75 21.86
CA GLU A 96 -2.17 -10.77 21.84
C GLU A 96 -3.49 -10.20 21.28
N LYS A 97 -3.80 -8.94 21.59
CA LYS A 97 -4.98 -8.23 21.09
C LYS A 97 -4.56 -6.94 20.42
N MET A 98 -5.00 -6.78 19.17
CA MET A 98 -4.71 -5.62 18.33
C MET A 98 -5.99 -5.18 17.62
N TYR A 99 -6.04 -3.91 17.20
CA TYR A 99 -7.12 -3.37 16.40
C TYR A 99 -6.59 -3.01 15.02
N VAL A 100 -7.42 -3.22 14.00
CA VAL A 100 -7.14 -2.80 12.62
C VAL A 100 -8.07 -1.67 12.24
N GLY A 101 -7.57 -0.72 11.47
CA GLY A 101 -8.36 0.43 11.06
C GLY A 101 -7.61 1.35 10.11
N PHE A 102 -8.25 2.46 9.77
CA PHE A 102 -7.71 3.48 8.89
C PHE A 102 -7.38 4.73 9.68
N ALA A 103 -6.29 5.39 9.31
CA ALA A 103 -5.94 6.71 9.81
C ALA A 103 -5.65 7.63 8.62
N GLY A 104 -6.06 8.89 8.73
CA GLY A 104 -5.79 9.94 7.76
C GLY A 104 -5.53 11.23 8.50
N SER A 105 -4.60 12.03 7.98
CA SER A 105 -4.21 13.30 8.58
C SER A 105 -3.97 14.31 7.49
N MET A 106 -4.24 15.58 7.79
CA MET A 106 -3.92 16.69 6.92
C MET A 106 -2.85 17.56 7.59
N GLY A 107 -1.86 17.98 6.80
CA GLY A 107 -0.89 18.99 7.20
C GLY A 107 -1.37 20.38 6.79
N ARG A 108 -0.52 21.12 6.06
CA ARG A 108 -0.90 22.42 5.47
C ARG A 108 -1.69 22.20 4.18
N GLY A 109 -3.01 22.27 4.26
CA GLY A 109 -3.90 22.17 3.10
C GLY A 109 -5.26 21.56 3.47
N VAL A 110 -6.12 21.41 2.46
CA VAL A 110 -7.38 20.65 2.58
C VAL A 110 -7.26 19.40 1.73
N GLU A 111 -7.39 18.25 2.36
CA GLU A 111 -7.54 16.96 1.70
C GLU A 111 -8.82 16.28 2.18
N ARG A 112 -9.27 15.29 1.42
CA ARG A 112 -10.38 14.46 1.85
C ARG A 112 -9.94 13.01 1.81
N HIS A 113 -10.13 12.32 2.93
CA HIS A 113 -9.84 10.89 3.06
C HIS A 113 -11.18 10.18 3.28
N GLU A 114 -11.64 9.45 2.27
CA GLU A 114 -12.92 8.71 2.31
C GLU A 114 -12.63 7.22 2.13
N ILE A 115 -13.18 6.40 3.04
CA ILE A 115 -13.23 4.95 2.89
C ILE A 115 -14.62 4.62 2.34
N LEU A 116 -14.69 4.24 1.07
CA LEU A 116 -15.97 3.94 0.41
C LEU A 116 -16.50 2.56 0.79
N ASP A 117 -15.60 1.60 0.99
CA ASP A 117 -15.90 0.22 1.38
C ASP A 117 -14.61 -0.43 1.93
N TRP A 118 -14.75 -1.40 2.83
CA TRP A 118 -13.63 -2.20 3.33
C TRP A 118 -14.11 -3.54 3.90
N SER A 119 -13.20 -4.51 3.89
CA SER A 119 -13.37 -5.78 4.59
C SER A 119 -12.05 -6.17 5.24
N PHE A 120 -12.14 -6.96 6.30
CA PHE A 120 -11.00 -7.51 7.00
C PHE A 120 -11.29 -8.96 7.38
N GLU A 121 -10.30 -9.81 7.20
CA GLU A 121 -10.34 -11.21 7.59
C GLU A 121 -9.03 -11.56 8.28
N ASN A 122 -9.12 -12.33 9.36
CA ASN A 122 -7.98 -12.90 10.06
C ASN A 122 -8.29 -14.37 10.37
N SER A 123 -7.38 -15.25 9.97
CA SER A 123 -7.47 -16.70 10.19
C SER A 123 -6.38 -17.22 11.14
N ALA A 124 -5.62 -16.32 11.78
CA ALA A 124 -4.70 -16.69 12.85
C ALA A 124 -5.47 -17.43 13.95
N LYS A 125 -4.96 -18.59 14.34
CA LYS A 125 -5.51 -19.36 15.46
C LYS A 125 -4.98 -18.75 16.75
N ASP A 126 -5.90 -18.55 17.70
CA ASP A 126 -5.57 -18.21 19.09
C ASP A 126 -4.65 -19.26 19.73
#